data_AF-A0A1Z4BMT7-F1
#
_entry.id   AF-A0A1Z4BMT7-F1
#
_cell.length_a   1.000
_cell.length_b   1.000
_cell.length_c   1.000
_cell.angle_alpha   90.00
_cell.angle_beta   90.00
_cell.angle_gamma   90.00
#
_symmetry.space_group_name_H-M   'P 1'
#
loop_
_entity.id
_entity.type
_entity.pdbx_description
1 polymer ?
#
loop_
_entity_poly.entity_id
_entity_poly.type
_entity_poly.pdbx_seq_one_letter_code
_entity_poly.pdbx_strand_id
1 'polypeptide(L)'
;MFLRKYSHNIYKAQVVLFLVFIFLTAVYYNYPQAHRFFNRMWYENFSFSFDYLFSAIMTVLFACFFWIILVYPFILLFSIFFMKMGWKKIIVLLILSLISFFCEFSLYTIPNQRMFKERRKQNPNEIPTEQTQKVNDNYQIRLQNLRHNTLPKF
;
A
#
# COMPACT_ATOMS: atom_id res chain seq x y z
N MET A 1 -21.03 -36.12 5.10
CA MET A 1 -20.96 -36.35 6.56
C MET A 1 -19.63 -35.90 7.19
N PHE A 2 -18.48 -36.10 6.52
CA PHE A 2 -17.15 -35.74 7.02
C PHE A 2 -16.94 -34.24 7.32
N LEU A 3 -17.35 -33.34 6.42
CA LEU A 3 -17.18 -31.89 6.57
C LEU A 3 -17.89 -31.31 7.80
N ARG A 4 -19.00 -31.92 8.23
CA ARG A 4 -19.74 -31.47 9.41
C ARG A 4 -18.94 -31.67 10.69
N LYS A 5 -18.16 -32.76 10.77
CA LYS A 5 -17.30 -33.09 11.93
C LYS A 5 -16.14 -32.08 12.08
N TYR A 6 -15.59 -31.61 10.96
CA TYR A 6 -14.48 -30.66 10.95
C TYR A 6 -14.90 -29.19 10.83
N SER A 7 -16.21 -28.92 10.67
CA SER A 7 -16.76 -27.56 10.50
C SER A 7 -16.29 -26.57 11.56
N HIS A 8 -16.13 -27.02 12.82
CA HIS A 8 -15.62 -26.19 13.90
C HIS A 8 -14.14 -25.81 13.72
N ASN A 9 -13.30 -26.76 13.30
CA ASN A 9 -11.88 -26.51 13.09
C ASN A 9 -11.65 -25.65 11.84
N ILE A 10 -12.43 -25.89 10.78
CA ILE A 10 -12.41 -25.08 9.55
C ILE A 10 -12.80 -23.63 9.88
N TYR A 11 -13.85 -23.42 10.67
CA TYR A 11 -14.22 -22.10 11.17
C TYR A 11 -13.08 -21.40 11.90
N LYS A 12 -12.47 -22.10 12.86
CA LYS A 12 -11.39 -21.55 13.69
C LYS A 12 -10.18 -21.18 12.81
N ALA A 13 -9.82 -22.03 11.86
CA ALA A 13 -8.74 -21.76 10.92
C ALA A 13 -9.03 -20.52 10.05
N GLN A 14 -10.25 -20.39 9.51
CA GLN A 14 -10.65 -19.20 8.75
C GLN A 14 -10.57 -17.93 9.59
N VAL A 15 -11.11 -17.94 10.80
CA VAL A 15 -11.07 -16.78 11.70
C VAL A 15 -9.63 -16.39 12.03
N VAL A 16 -8.78 -17.35 12.37
CA VAL A 16 -7.36 -17.10 12.67
C VAL A 16 -6.65 -16.53 11.44
N LEU A 17 -6.91 -17.08 10.25
CA LEU A 17 -6.31 -16.61 9.00
C LEU A 17 -6.64 -15.14 8.72
N PHE A 18 -7.91 -14.74 8.84
CA PHE A 18 -8.30 -13.34 8.68
C PHE A 18 -7.74 -12.44 9.79
N LEU A 19 -7.75 -12.89 11.05
CA LEU A 19 -7.19 -12.10 12.15
C LEU A 19 -5.70 -11.83 11.98
N VAL A 20 -4.93 -12.85 11.60
CA VAL A 20 -3.49 -12.71 11.35
C VAL A 20 -3.25 -11.73 10.21
N PHE A 21 -4.02 -11.83 9.12
CA PHE A 21 -3.91 -10.90 8.00
C PHE A 21 -4.23 -9.45 8.37
N ILE A 22 -5.33 -9.23 9.10
CA ILE A 22 -5.73 -7.89 9.56
C ILE A 22 -4.65 -7.33 10.49
N PHE A 23 -4.14 -8.14 11.42
CA PHE A 23 -3.08 -7.73 12.34
C PHE A 23 -1.79 -7.37 11.59
N LEU A 24 -1.30 -8.24 10.70
CA LEU A 24 -0.12 -7.97 9.88
C LEU A 24 -0.31 -6.71 9.03
N THR A 25 -1.49 -6.52 8.45
CA THR A 25 -1.83 -5.33 7.66
C THR A 25 -1.79 -4.07 8.51
N ALA A 26 -2.33 -4.12 9.73
CA ALA A 26 -2.30 -2.98 10.65
C ALA A 26 -0.86 -2.65 11.10
N VAL A 27 -0.04 -3.66 11.42
CA VAL A 27 1.39 -3.47 11.75
C VAL A 27 2.11 -2.86 10.57
N TYR A 28 1.91 -3.42 9.36
CA TYR A 28 2.51 -2.92 8.15
C TYR A 28 2.09 -1.47 7.86
N TYR A 29 0.81 -1.14 7.95
CA TYR A 29 0.30 0.23 7.78
C TYR A 29 1.01 1.25 8.68
N ASN A 30 1.28 0.88 9.94
CA ASN A 30 1.97 1.73 10.91
C ASN A 30 3.50 1.74 10.77
N TYR A 31 4.08 0.95 9.87
CA TYR A 31 5.53 0.82 9.72
C TYR A 31 6.04 1.47 8.42
N PRO A 32 6.22 2.81 8.38
CA PRO A 32 6.41 3.57 7.14
C PRO A 32 7.66 3.20 6.34
N GLN A 33 8.67 2.64 7.00
CA GLN A 33 9.96 2.28 6.40
C GLN A 33 9.80 1.14 5.37
N ALA A 34 9.01 0.11 5.68
CA ALA A 34 8.79 -1.03 4.78
C ALA A 34 7.95 -0.67 3.53
N HIS A 35 7.10 0.36 3.59
CA HIS A 35 6.30 0.78 2.43
C HIS A 35 7.13 1.25 1.25
N ARG A 36 8.34 1.76 1.49
CA ARG A 36 9.23 2.21 0.40
C ARG A 36 9.63 1.07 -0.54
N PHE A 37 9.63 -0.16 -0.02
CA PHE A 37 10.00 -1.36 -0.76
C PHE A 37 8.79 -2.14 -1.28
N PHE A 38 7.57 -1.66 -1.01
CA PHE A 38 6.34 -2.30 -1.48
C PHE A 38 6.32 -2.35 -3.00
N ASN A 39 6.12 -3.54 -3.57
CA ASN A 39 6.09 -3.74 -5.02
C ASN A 39 7.39 -3.36 -5.78
N ARG A 40 8.50 -3.09 -5.08
CA ARG A 40 9.83 -2.84 -5.68
C ARG A 40 10.78 -4.04 -5.59
N MET A 41 10.26 -5.19 -5.19
CA MET A 41 11.04 -6.40 -4.90
C MET A 41 12.00 -6.82 -6.04
N TRP A 42 11.71 -6.42 -7.28
CA TRP A 42 12.44 -6.83 -8.48
C TRP A 42 13.50 -5.85 -9.01
N TYR A 43 13.59 -4.61 -8.51
CA TYR A 43 14.34 -3.54 -9.20
C TYR A 43 15.55 -2.93 -8.48
N GLU A 44 15.76 -3.15 -7.18
CA GLU A 44 16.85 -2.50 -6.44
C GLU A 44 17.85 -3.52 -5.86
N ASN A 45 19.15 -3.17 -5.96
CA ASN A 45 20.29 -3.99 -5.55
C ASN A 45 20.15 -4.53 -4.11
N PHE A 46 20.43 -5.82 -3.98
CA PHE A 46 20.21 -6.65 -2.80
C PHE A 46 21.02 -6.17 -1.59
N SER A 47 20.41 -5.38 -0.71
CA SER A 47 20.95 -5.09 0.63
C SER A 47 19.98 -5.65 1.66
N PHE A 48 20.37 -6.76 2.30
CA PHE A 48 19.51 -7.56 3.18
C PHE A 48 19.19 -6.80 4.47
N SER A 49 18.08 -6.05 4.44
CA SER A 49 17.54 -5.32 5.59
C SER A 49 16.22 -5.93 6.04
N PHE A 50 15.94 -5.86 7.35
CA PHE A 50 14.69 -6.37 7.92
C PHE A 50 13.45 -5.71 7.30
N ASP A 51 13.55 -4.42 6.97
CA ASP A 51 12.49 -3.65 6.31
C ASP A 51 12.12 -4.20 4.93
N TYR A 52 13.14 -4.61 4.16
CA TYR A 52 12.97 -5.22 2.85
C TYR A 52 12.30 -6.60 2.96
N LEU A 53 12.79 -7.45 3.88
CA LEU A 53 12.21 -8.77 4.13
C LEU A 53 10.74 -8.67 4.56
N PHE A 54 10.43 -7.76 5.48
CA PHE A 54 9.07 -7.54 5.95
C PHE A 54 8.16 -7.03 4.82
N SER A 55 8.63 -6.09 3.99
CA SER A 55 7.87 -5.58 2.84
C SER A 55 7.61 -6.64 1.78
N ALA A 56 8.60 -7.49 1.50
CA ALA A 56 8.48 -8.63 0.58
C ALA A 56 7.44 -9.64 1.07
N ILE A 57 7.51 -10.03 2.36
CA ILE A 57 6.52 -10.94 2.98
C ILE A 57 5.13 -10.34 2.86
N MET A 58 4.96 -9.07 3.19
CA MET A 58 3.66 -8.39 3.09
C MET A 58 3.16 -8.34 1.64
N THR A 59 4.02 -8.04 0.67
CA THR A 59 3.66 -8.01 -0.76
C THR A 59 3.12 -9.35 -1.24
N VAL A 60 3.81 -10.45 -0.91
CA VAL A 60 3.36 -11.81 -1.25
C VAL A 60 2.06 -12.15 -0.50
N LEU A 61 1.98 -11.81 0.79
CA LEU A 61 0.79 -12.05 1.61
C LEU A 61 -0.45 -11.36 1.01
N PHE A 62 -0.33 -10.08 0.62
CA PHE A 62 -1.40 -9.35 -0.06
C PHE A 62 -1.77 -9.98 -1.39
N ALA A 63 -0.79 -10.30 -2.24
CA ALA A 63 -1.06 -10.95 -3.52
C ALA A 63 -1.80 -12.29 -3.35
N CYS A 64 -1.44 -13.09 -2.34
CA CYS A 64 -2.16 -14.32 -2.02
C CYS A 64 -3.57 -14.04 -1.49
N PHE A 65 -3.71 -13.08 -0.57
CA PHE A 65 -5.01 -12.73 0.03
C PHE A 65 -5.99 -12.17 -0.99
N PHE A 66 -5.52 -11.48 -2.03
CA PHE A 66 -6.33 -11.02 -3.16
C PHE A 66 -7.14 -12.17 -3.77
N TRP A 67 -6.44 -13.26 -4.11
CA TRP A 67 -7.06 -14.45 -4.69
C TRP A 67 -7.98 -15.14 -3.70
N ILE A 68 -7.58 -15.20 -2.42
CA ILE A 68 -8.41 -15.79 -1.36
C ILE A 68 -9.73 -15.02 -1.24
N ILE A 69 -9.69 -13.69 -1.14
CA ILE A 69 -10.86 -12.83 -0.99
C ILE A 69 -11.77 -12.90 -2.23
N LEU A 70 -11.19 -12.97 -3.43
CA LEU A 70 -11.94 -13.16 -4.68
C LEU A 70 -12.75 -14.47 -4.69
N VAL A 71 -12.15 -15.56 -4.20
CA VAL A 71 -12.78 -16.90 -4.18
C VAL A 71 -13.67 -17.10 -2.94
N TYR A 72 -13.41 -16.36 -1.86
CA TYR A 72 -14.11 -16.48 -0.58
C TYR A 72 -15.65 -16.39 -0.63
N PRO A 73 -16.30 -15.50 -1.42
CA PRO A 73 -17.76 -15.47 -1.50
C PRO A 73 -18.35 -16.82 -1.93
N PHE A 74 -17.69 -17.54 -2.84
CA PHE A 74 -18.13 -18.88 -3.26
C PHE A 74 -17.95 -19.91 -2.15
N ILE A 75 -16.85 -19.83 -1.40
CA ILE A 75 -16.59 -20.70 -0.24
C ILE A 75 -17.63 -20.46 0.86
N LEU A 76 -18.01 -19.20 1.08
CA LEU A 76 -19.02 -18.82 2.06
C LEU A 76 -20.40 -19.34 1.64
N LEU A 77 -20.76 -19.24 0.36
CA LEU A 77 -21.96 -19.84 -0.22
C LEU A 77 -21.98 -21.36 -0.01
N PHE A 78 -20.89 -22.03 -0.32
CA PHE A 78 -20.73 -23.47 -0.10
C PHE A 78 -20.90 -23.85 1.37
N SER A 79 -20.37 -23.04 2.29
CA SER A 79 -20.49 -23.26 3.74
C SER A 79 -21.94 -23.15 4.23
N ILE A 80 -22.74 -22.24 3.65
CA ILE A 80 -24.18 -22.10 3.95
C ILE A 80 -24.94 -23.36 3.53
N PHE A 81 -24.73 -23.84 2.30
CA PHE A 81 -25.48 -24.98 1.76
C PHE A 81 -25.04 -26.33 2.34
N PHE A 82 -23.74 -26.56 2.48
CA PHE A 82 -23.20 -27.90 2.79
C PHE A 82 -22.79 -28.09 4.26
N MET A 83 -22.31 -27.05 4.96
CA MET A 83 -21.86 -27.20 6.34
C MET A 83 -22.96 -26.98 7.39
N LYS A 84 -24.15 -26.45 7.00
CA LYS A 84 -25.23 -26.04 7.92
C LYS A 84 -24.66 -25.26 9.11
N MET A 85 -23.76 -24.32 8.80
CA MET A 85 -23.11 -23.50 9.80
C MET A 85 -24.14 -22.55 10.43
N GLY A 86 -24.07 -22.32 11.74
CA GLY A 86 -24.96 -21.39 12.42
C GLY A 86 -24.81 -19.97 11.87
N TRP A 87 -25.93 -19.27 11.63
CA TRP A 87 -25.97 -17.92 11.04
C TRP A 87 -25.00 -16.93 11.68
N LYS A 88 -24.85 -16.98 13.02
CA LYS A 88 -23.90 -16.13 13.76
C LYS A 88 -22.45 -16.28 13.26
N LYS A 89 -22.01 -17.50 12.96
CA LYS A 89 -20.64 -17.79 12.47
C LYS A 89 -20.43 -17.25 11.06
N ILE A 90 -21.45 -17.36 10.21
CA ILE A 90 -21.41 -16.85 8.84
C ILE A 90 -21.31 -15.33 8.85
N ILE A 91 -22.10 -14.65 9.69
CA ILE A 91 -22.04 -13.19 9.83
C ILE A 91 -20.65 -12.72 10.27
N VAL A 92 -20.05 -13.39 11.26
CA VAL A 92 -18.68 -13.08 11.71
C VAL A 92 -17.68 -13.22 10.55
N LEU A 93 -17.70 -14.33 9.82
CA LEU A 93 -16.80 -14.53 8.68
C LEU A 93 -17.01 -13.51 7.56
N LEU A 94 -18.27 -13.08 7.34
CA LEU A 94 -18.60 -12.06 6.37
C LEU A 94 -18.02 -10.70 6.77
N ILE A 95 -18.14 -10.31 8.04
CA ILE A 95 -17.54 -9.09 8.57
C ILE A 95 -16.01 -9.13 8.45
N LEU A 96 -15.36 -10.22 8.86
CA LEU A 96 -13.90 -10.33 8.74
C LEU A 96 -13.43 -10.30 7.28
N SER A 97 -14.18 -10.92 6.38
CA SER A 97 -13.88 -10.88 4.94
C SER A 97 -14.01 -9.46 4.37
N LEU A 98 -15.06 -8.73 4.74
CA LEU A 98 -15.23 -7.33 4.31
C LEU A 98 -14.11 -6.44 4.85
N ILE A 99 -13.75 -6.55 6.14
CA ILE A 99 -12.63 -5.81 6.72
C ILE A 99 -11.33 -6.13 5.96
N SER A 100 -11.07 -7.40 5.67
CA SER A 100 -9.89 -7.83 4.94
C SER A 100 -9.85 -7.29 3.52
N PHE A 101 -11.00 -7.22 2.84
CA PHE A 101 -11.15 -6.54 1.56
C PHE A 101 -10.79 -5.05 1.68
N PHE A 102 -11.35 -4.32 2.65
CA PHE A 102 -10.97 -2.92 2.86
C PHE A 102 -9.48 -2.74 3.18
N CYS A 103 -8.87 -3.63 3.96
CA CYS A 103 -7.43 -3.63 4.28
C CYS A 103 -6.56 -3.73 3.02
N GLU A 104 -6.95 -4.59 2.08
CA GLU A 104 -6.26 -4.78 0.81
C GLU A 104 -6.34 -3.53 -0.08
N PHE A 105 -7.53 -2.94 -0.22
CA PHE A 105 -7.70 -1.69 -0.97
C PHE A 105 -6.99 -0.50 -0.34
N SER A 106 -6.98 -0.42 0.99
CA SER A 106 -6.27 0.62 1.75
C SER A 106 -4.81 0.70 1.31
N LEU A 107 -4.15 -0.44 1.10
CA LEU A 107 -2.73 -0.48 0.76
C LEU A 107 -2.40 0.10 -0.62
N TYR A 108 -3.27 -0.16 -1.60
CA TYR A 108 -3.16 0.43 -2.94
C TYR A 108 -3.33 1.96 -2.94
N THR A 109 -3.98 2.54 -1.91
CA THR A 109 -4.16 4.00 -1.79
C THR A 109 -3.00 4.73 -1.07
N ILE A 110 -2.16 4.00 -0.31
CA ILE A 110 -0.99 4.55 0.40
C ILE A 110 0.01 5.29 -0.50
N PRO A 111 0.41 4.80 -1.70
CA PRO A 111 1.38 5.51 -2.52
C PRO A 111 0.87 6.90 -2.95
N ASN A 112 -0.43 7.06 -3.16
CA ASN A 112 -1.01 8.34 -3.57
C ASN A 112 -0.99 9.34 -2.41
N GLN A 113 -1.38 8.93 -1.19
CA GLN A 113 -1.40 9.84 -0.04
C GLN A 113 0.01 10.31 0.40
N ARG A 114 1.05 9.49 0.22
CA ARG A 114 2.43 9.91 0.52
C ARG A 114 3.02 10.83 -0.53
N MET A 115 2.75 10.64 -1.83
CA MET A 115 3.15 11.65 -2.83
C MET A 115 2.57 13.02 -2.48
N PHE A 116 1.31 13.09 -2.04
CA PHE A 116 0.71 14.36 -1.61
C PHE A 116 1.29 14.88 -0.28
N LYS A 117 1.58 14.00 0.68
CA LYS A 117 2.12 14.40 1.99
C LYS A 117 3.61 14.77 1.94
N GLU A 118 4.40 14.10 1.11
CA GLU A 118 5.80 14.47 0.80
C GLU A 118 5.83 15.77 0.02
N ARG A 119 5.01 15.95 -1.03
CA ARG A 119 4.89 17.26 -1.72
C ARG A 119 4.44 18.39 -0.80
N ARG A 120 3.58 18.13 0.19
CA ARG A 120 3.19 19.12 1.21
C ARG A 120 4.26 19.39 2.26
N LYS A 121 5.16 18.45 2.54
CA LYS A 121 6.31 18.66 3.43
C LYS A 121 7.47 19.35 2.70
N GLN A 122 7.54 19.19 1.39
CA GLN A 122 8.56 19.74 0.51
C GLN A 122 8.28 21.22 0.11
N ASN A 123 7.19 21.83 0.57
CA ASN A 123 6.97 23.27 0.38
C ASN A 123 6.07 23.83 1.49
N PRO A 124 6.63 24.68 2.38
CA PRO A 124 6.57 26.12 2.10
C PRO A 124 7.93 26.84 2.00
N ASN A 125 9.06 26.20 2.31
CA ASN A 125 10.36 26.90 2.49
C ASN A 125 11.57 26.20 1.84
N GLU A 126 11.41 25.42 0.76
CA GLU A 126 12.59 24.86 0.08
C GLU A 126 13.28 25.90 -0.81
N ILE A 127 14.47 26.25 -0.35
CA ILE A 127 15.56 27.00 -0.99
C ILE A 127 15.78 26.46 -2.42
N PRO A 128 16.07 27.32 -3.42
CA PRO A 128 16.16 26.91 -4.83
C PRO A 128 17.19 25.80 -5.01
N THR A 129 16.76 24.67 -5.55
CA THR A 129 17.64 23.59 -6.01
C THR A 129 18.64 24.16 -7.02
N GLU A 130 19.89 23.67 -7.01
CA GLU A 130 21.01 24.16 -7.82
C GLU A 130 20.67 24.28 -9.33
N GLN A 131 19.74 23.46 -9.84
CA GLN A 131 19.21 23.56 -11.20
C GLN A 131 18.34 24.81 -11.43
N THR A 132 17.53 25.20 -10.45
CA THR A 132 16.68 26.40 -10.50
C THR A 132 17.51 27.67 -10.39
N GLN A 133 18.61 27.64 -9.63
CA GLN A 133 19.55 28.76 -9.52
C GLN A 133 20.36 28.95 -10.81
N LYS A 134 20.88 27.87 -11.42
CA LYS A 134 21.55 27.95 -12.74
C LYS A 134 20.62 28.45 -13.85
N VAL A 135 19.35 28.08 -13.81
CA VAL A 135 18.36 28.55 -14.80
C VAL A 135 18.06 30.04 -14.58
N ASN A 136 17.90 30.49 -13.33
CA ASN A 136 17.67 31.91 -13.01
C ASN A 136 18.88 32.79 -13.36
N ASP A 137 20.10 32.35 -13.05
CA ASP A 137 21.32 33.07 -13.40
C ASP A 137 21.45 33.26 -14.92
N ASN A 138 21.10 32.22 -15.68
CA ASN A 138 21.14 32.29 -17.15
C ASN A 138 20.04 33.22 -17.72
N TYR A 139 18.86 33.28 -17.08
CA TYR A 139 17.82 34.27 -17.44
C TYR A 139 18.26 35.70 -17.11
N GLN A 140 18.90 35.94 -15.96
CA GLN A 140 19.40 37.26 -15.58
C GLN A 140 20.51 37.74 -16.52
N ILE A 141 21.45 36.87 -16.89
CA ILE A 141 22.50 37.18 -17.87
C ILE A 141 21.89 37.50 -19.25
N ARG A 142 20.85 36.77 -19.67
CA ARG A 142 20.16 37.04 -20.94
C ARG A 142 19.43 38.39 -20.93
N LEU A 143 18.75 38.72 -19.83
CA LEU A 143 18.06 40.00 -19.66
C LEU A 143 19.04 41.18 -19.60
N GLN A 144 20.21 41.01 -19.00
CA GLN A 144 21.24 42.04 -18.92
C GLN A 144 21.85 42.32 -20.30
N ASN A 145 22.13 41.29 -21.08
CA ASN A 145 22.61 41.43 -22.48
C ASN A 145 21.56 42.07 -23.40
N LEU A 146 20.28 41.74 -23.22
CA LEU A 146 19.18 42.40 -23.94
C LEU A 146 19.09 43.89 -23.61
N ARG A 147 19.25 44.26 -22.32
CA ARG A 147 19.24 45.66 -21.87
C ARG A 147 20.45 46.44 -22.38
N HIS A 148 21.62 45.81 -22.49
CA HIS A 148 22.83 46.46 -22.98
C HIS A 148 22.79 46.73 -24.50
N ASN A 149 22.07 45.89 -25.25
CA ASN A 149 21.96 46.00 -26.70
C ASN A 149 20.76 46.84 -27.19
N THR A 150 19.90 47.32 -26.29
CA THR A 150 18.69 48.08 -26.64
C THR A 150 18.65 49.52 -26.13
N LEU A 151 19.67 49.97 -25.39
CA LEU A 151 19.82 51.38 -25.04
C LEU A 151 20.67 52.11 -26.09
N PRO A 152 20.18 53.18 -26.73
CA PRO A 152 21.03 54.05 -27.53
C PRO A 152 22.08 54.68 -26.61
N LYS A 153 23.35 54.59 -27.02
CA LYS A 153 24.44 55.38 -26.41
C LYS A 153 24.14 56.85 -26.67
N PHE A 154 23.80 57.59 -25.61
CA PHE A 154 23.88 59.04 -25.58
C PHE A 154 25.20 59.43 -24.91
#